data_AF-A0A8K0D8J7-F1
#
_entry.id   AF-A0A8K0D8J7-F1
#
_cell.length_a   1.000
_cell.length_b   1.000
_cell.length_c   1.000
_cell.angle_alpha   90.00
_cell.angle_beta   90.00
_cell.angle_gamma   90.00
#
_symmetry.space_group_name_H-M   'P 1'
#
loop_
_entity.id
_entity.type
_entity.pdbx_description
1 polymer ?
#
loop_
_entity_poly.entity_id
_entity_poly.type
_entity_poly.pdbx_seq_one_letter_code
_entity_poly.pdbx_strand_id
1 'polypeptide(L)'
;MPSVVLGNETVPENKTALQQMIKSEKAFYFHKRLCMRCHRIPNGSEWLNLTESNDLDVFVTVKRHMKQVKWEAFYIGTNKDPLFDERLSWEGQSNKMTQ
;
A
#
# COMPACT_ATOMS: atom_id res chain seq x y z
N MET A 1 -1.98 -3.65 -0.18
CA MET A 1 -1.77 -2.37 0.55
C MET A 1 -1.21 -2.71 1.92
N PRO A 2 -0.08 -2.13 2.36
CA PRO A 2 0.45 -2.41 3.69
C PRO A 2 -0.42 -1.73 4.75
N SER A 3 -1.00 -2.55 5.62
CA SER A 3 -1.74 -2.11 6.80
C SER A 3 -1.05 -2.64 8.04
N VAL A 4 -1.02 -1.85 9.10
CA VAL A 4 -0.49 -2.26 10.40
C VAL A 4 -1.65 -2.71 11.27
N VAL A 5 -1.49 -3.87 11.90
CA VAL A 5 -2.44 -4.50 12.80
C VAL A 5 -1.92 -4.39 14.24
N LEU A 6 -2.80 -4.19 15.22
CA LEU A 6 -2.40 -4.13 16.64
C LEU A 6 -1.87 -5.49 17.13
N GLY A 7 -0.97 -5.49 18.12
CA GLY A 7 -0.17 -6.68 18.49
C GLY A 7 -0.93 -7.93 18.94
N ASN A 8 -2.21 -7.80 19.32
CA ASN A 8 -3.06 -8.94 19.74
C ASN A 8 -4.12 -9.30 18.69
N GLU A 9 -4.09 -8.68 17.51
CA GLU A 9 -5.04 -8.91 16.43
C GLU A 9 -4.39 -9.80 15.36
N THR A 10 -5.19 -10.60 14.66
CA THR A 10 -4.73 -11.44 13.56
C THR A 10 -4.65 -10.65 12.27
N VAL A 11 -3.68 -10.97 11.41
CA VAL A 11 -3.61 -10.40 10.06
C VAL A 11 -4.88 -10.79 9.29
N PRO A 12 -5.61 -9.85 8.68
CA PRO A 12 -6.83 -10.18 7.94
C PRO A 12 -6.48 -10.99 6.69
N GLU A 13 -7.19 -12.10 6.50
CA GLU A 13 -7.00 -12.98 5.34
C GLU A 13 -7.66 -12.43 4.06
N ASN A 14 -8.63 -11.52 4.20
CA ASN A 14 -9.41 -10.98 3.10
C ASN A 14 -9.74 -9.50 3.31
N LYS A 15 -10.16 -8.85 2.22
CA LYS A 15 -10.43 -7.41 2.21
C LYS A 15 -11.61 -7.06 3.11
N THR A 16 -12.63 -7.91 3.17
CA THR A 16 -13.80 -7.71 4.03
C THR A 16 -13.40 -7.64 5.51
N ALA A 17 -12.53 -8.55 5.98
CA ALA A 17 -11.98 -8.54 7.33
C ALA A 17 -11.12 -7.28 7.57
N LEU A 18 -10.27 -6.91 6.62
CA LEU A 18 -9.47 -5.68 6.71
C LEU A 18 -10.34 -4.42 6.85
N GLN A 19 -11.43 -4.32 6.08
CA GLN A 19 -12.39 -3.21 6.19
C GLN A 19 -12.99 -3.10 7.59
N GLN A 20 -13.39 -4.24 8.18
CA GLN A 20 -13.92 -4.27 9.55
C GLN A 20 -12.86 -3.82 10.56
N MET A 21 -11.62 -4.30 10.44
CA MET A 21 -10.52 -3.91 11.32
C MET A 21 -10.18 -2.42 11.22
N ILE A 22 -10.26 -1.83 10.03
CA ILE A 22 -10.06 -0.38 9.85
C ILE A 22 -11.21 0.41 10.50
N LYS A 23 -12.46 -0.04 10.34
CA LYS A 23 -13.63 0.59 10.97
C LYS A 23 -13.58 0.54 12.49
N SER A 24 -13.05 -0.56 13.06
CA SER A 24 -12.89 -0.73 14.51
C SER A 24 -11.53 -0.22 15.03
N GLU A 25 -10.77 0.51 14.21
CA GLU A 25 -9.44 1.07 14.55
C GLU A 25 -8.38 0.04 14.99
N LYS A 26 -8.59 -1.23 14.66
CA LYS A 26 -7.68 -2.36 14.89
C LYS A 26 -6.60 -2.49 13.83
N ALA A 27 -6.86 -1.90 12.66
CA ALA A 27 -5.90 -1.76 11.57
C ALA A 27 -5.85 -0.31 11.10
N PHE A 28 -4.67 0.15 10.67
CA PHE A 28 -4.49 1.49 10.13
C PHE A 28 -3.43 1.52 9.02
N TYR A 29 -3.48 2.56 8.19
CA TYR A 29 -2.48 2.76 7.14
C TYR A 29 -1.09 2.95 7.75
N PHE A 30 -0.11 2.24 7.19
CA PHE A 30 1.29 2.43 7.54
C PHE A 30 1.68 3.91 7.42
N HIS A 31 2.46 4.40 8.38
CA HIS A 31 2.85 5.81 8.52
C HIS A 31 1.73 6.86 8.68
N LYS A 32 0.43 6.49 8.78
CA LYS A 32 -0.68 7.45 8.97
C LYS A 32 -0.42 8.40 10.14
N ARG A 33 0.11 7.88 11.25
CA ARG A 33 0.38 8.64 12.48
C ARG A 33 1.63 9.54 12.40
N LEU A 34 2.54 9.28 11.46
CA LEU A 34 3.77 10.06 11.27
C LEU A 34 3.59 11.12 10.18
N CYS A 35 3.04 10.74 9.03
CA CYS A 35 2.80 11.65 7.91
C CYS A 35 1.65 11.15 7.03
N MET A 36 0.44 11.66 7.29
CA MET A 36 -0.75 11.31 6.49
C MET A 36 -0.59 11.62 4.99
N ARG A 37 0.19 12.64 4.61
CA ARG A 37 0.40 13.02 3.21
C ARG A 37 1.42 12.14 2.49
N CYS A 38 2.35 11.52 3.23
CA CYS A 38 3.44 10.74 2.65
C CYS A 38 2.95 9.39 2.10
N HIS A 39 1.87 8.85 2.66
CA HIS A 39 1.22 7.61 2.19
C HIS A 39 -0.21 7.86 1.72
N ARG A 40 -0.44 9.02 1.08
CA ARG A 40 -1.75 9.29 0.47
C ARG A 40 -1.94 8.38 -0.74
N ILE A 41 -2.76 7.36 -0.57
CA ILE A 41 -3.11 6.41 -1.64
C ILE A 41 -4.03 7.10 -2.65
N PRO A 42 -3.74 7.03 -3.96
CA PRO A 42 -4.69 7.42 -5.00
C PRO A 42 -5.99 6.63 -4.85
N ASN A 43 -7.11 7.34 -4.72
CA ASN A 43 -8.44 6.75 -4.56
C ASN A 43 -8.53 5.73 -3.40
N GLY A 44 -7.75 5.92 -2.32
CA GLY A 44 -7.67 4.97 -1.23
C GLY A 44 -8.98 4.77 -0.46
N SER A 45 -9.79 5.81 -0.33
CA SER A 45 -11.11 5.72 0.32
C SER A 45 -12.08 4.91 -0.53
N GLU A 46 -12.06 5.12 -1.84
CA GLU A 46 -12.86 4.39 -2.82
C GLU A 46 -12.43 2.93 -2.87
N TRP A 47 -11.13 2.64 -2.87
CA TRP A 47 -10.61 1.28 -2.78
C TRP A 47 -11.06 0.59 -1.49
N LEU A 48 -10.99 1.29 -0.36
CA LEU A 48 -11.40 0.76 0.94
C LEU A 48 -12.90 0.44 0.97
N ASN A 49 -13.74 1.21 0.28
CA ASN A 49 -15.19 1.00 0.26
C ASN A 49 -15.66 0.04 -0.84
N LEU A 50 -14.82 -0.25 -1.84
CA LEU A 50 -15.14 -1.18 -2.92
C LEU A 50 -15.34 -2.59 -2.35
N THR A 51 -16.42 -3.26 -2.78
CA THR A 51 -16.69 -4.66 -2.43
C THR A 51 -15.51 -5.56 -2.84
N GLU A 52 -15.25 -6.58 -2.02
CA GLU A 52 -14.25 -7.60 -2.35
C GLU A 52 -14.66 -8.38 -3.60
N SER A 53 -13.68 -8.62 -4.48
CA SER A 53 -13.81 -9.46 -5.67
C SER A 53 -12.76 -10.56 -5.61
N ASN A 54 -13.05 -11.70 -6.24
CA ASN A 54 -12.08 -12.77 -6.44
C ASN A 54 -11.14 -12.48 -7.63
N ASP A 55 -11.48 -11.49 -8.45
CA ASP A 55 -10.71 -11.12 -9.64
C ASP A 55 -9.60 -10.11 -9.28
N LEU A 56 -8.43 -10.28 -9.94
CA LEU A 56 -7.30 -9.37 -9.81
C LEU A 56 -7.34 -8.35 -10.95
N ASP A 57 -7.77 -7.13 -10.62
CA ASP A 57 -7.90 -6.03 -11.59
C ASP A 57 -7.14 -4.77 -11.18
N VAL A 58 -6.83 -3.94 -12.19
CA VAL A 58 -6.29 -2.59 -11.97
C VAL A 58 -7.40 -1.70 -11.42
N PHE A 59 -7.31 -1.36 -10.13
CA PHE A 59 -8.28 -0.47 -9.49
C PHE A 59 -8.20 0.99 -9.99
N VAL A 60 -6.99 1.54 -10.12
CA VAL A 60 -6.80 2.91 -10.56
C VAL A 60 -5.43 3.09 -11.21
N THR A 61 -5.39 3.84 -12.31
CA THR A 61 -4.15 4.32 -12.92
C THR A 61 -4.07 5.83 -12.74
N VAL A 62 -3.00 6.33 -12.11
CA VAL A 62 -2.77 7.76 -11.91
C VAL A 62 -1.36 8.15 -12.35
N LYS A 63 -1.18 9.42 -12.71
CA LYS A 63 0.16 9.99 -12.94
C LYS A 63 0.73 10.50 -11.62
N ARG A 64 2.03 10.32 -11.42
CA ARG A 64 2.78 10.83 -10.26
C ARG A 64 2.97 12.34 -10.34
N HIS A 65 1.88 13.08 -10.14
CA HIS A 65 1.82 14.54 -10.27
C HIS A 65 0.97 15.17 -9.17
N MET A 66 1.26 16.42 -8.82
CA MET A 66 0.59 17.18 -7.75
C MET A 66 0.48 16.38 -6.43
N LYS A 67 -0.75 16.00 -6.05
CA LYS A 67 -1.08 15.31 -4.80
C LYS A 67 -0.47 13.90 -4.71
N GLN A 68 -0.08 13.31 -5.84
CA GLN A 68 0.49 11.97 -5.93
C GLN A 68 2.02 11.97 -6.01
N VAL A 69 2.69 13.13 -5.92
CA VAL A 69 4.15 13.23 -6.06
C VAL A 69 4.93 12.40 -5.02
N LYS A 70 4.34 12.19 -3.84
CA LYS A 70 4.91 11.40 -2.75
C LYS A 70 4.46 9.94 -2.75
N TRP A 71 3.48 9.58 -3.59
CA TRP A 71 3.05 8.20 -3.70
C TRP A 71 4.13 7.39 -4.40
N GLU A 72 4.59 6.32 -3.75
CA GLU A 72 5.58 5.40 -4.28
C GLU A 72 5.00 3.99 -4.34
N ALA A 73 5.26 3.29 -5.44
CA ALA A 73 4.94 1.87 -5.52
C ALA A 73 5.83 1.07 -4.56
N PHE A 74 5.23 0.09 -3.89
CA PHE A 74 5.96 -0.94 -3.16
C PHE A 74 6.06 -2.17 -4.05
N TYR A 75 7.28 -2.66 -4.22
CA TYR A 75 7.55 -3.92 -4.88
C TYR A 75 7.72 -4.97 -3.80
N ILE A 76 6.79 -5.93 -3.76
CA ILE A 76 6.88 -7.09 -2.88
C ILE A 76 7.56 -8.18 -3.67
N GLY A 77 8.80 -8.47 -3.32
CA GLY A 77 9.60 -9.51 -3.94
C GLY A 77 9.63 -10.80 -3.13
N THR A 78 10.36 -11.78 -3.65
CA THR A 78 10.79 -12.99 -2.96
C THR A 78 12.27 -12.89 -2.64
N ASN A 79 12.78 -13.78 -1.78
CA ASN A 79 14.23 -13.87 -1.53
C ASN A 79 15.06 -14.29 -2.76
N LYS A 80 14.42 -14.63 -3.88
CA LYS A 80 15.09 -14.91 -5.16
C LYS A 80 15.30 -13.66 -6.00
N ASP A 81 14.55 -12.59 -5.72
CA ASP A 81 14.65 -11.34 -6.45
C ASP A 81 15.93 -10.59 -6.00
N PRO A 82 16.63 -9.93 -6.94
CA PRO A 82 17.84 -9.20 -6.60
C PRO A 82 17.50 -8.01 -5.71
N LEU A 83 18.33 -7.76 -4.68
CA LEU A 83 18.18 -6.60 -3.79
C LEU A 83 18.05 -5.27 -4.54
N PHE A 84 18.69 -5.19 -5.71
CA PHE A 84 18.64 -4.07 -6.65
C PHE A 84 18.29 -4.61 -8.03
N ASP A 85 17.04 -4.43 -8.44
CA ASP A 85 16.56 -4.81 -9.76
C ASP A 85 16.75 -3.64 -10.74
N GLU A 86 17.53 -3.85 -11.81
CA GLU A 86 17.86 -2.82 -12.80
C GLU A 86 16.66 -2.27 -13.58
N ARG A 87 15.51 -2.97 -13.55
CA ARG A 87 14.26 -2.49 -14.14
C ARG A 87 13.60 -1.41 -13.30
N LEU A 88 13.97 -1.29 -12.03
CA LEU A 88 13.53 -0.20 -11.16
C LEU A 88 14.33 1.05 -11.50
N SER A 89 13.67 1.98 -12.20
CA SER A 89 14.29 3.27 -12.50
C SER A 89 14.68 3.98 -11.21
N TRP A 90 15.89 4.56 -11.20
CA TRP A 90 16.43 5.41 -10.13
C TRP A 90 15.61 6.69 -9.99
N GLU A 91 14.40 6.59 -9.45
CA GLU A 91 13.49 7.71 -9.31
C GLU A 91 14.02 8.69 -8.25
N GLY A 92 14.67 9.76 -8.71
CA GLY A 92 15.08 10.87 -7.85
C GLY A 92 16.25 10.56 -6.91
N GLN A 93 17.16 9.68 -7.34
CA GLN A 93 18.33 9.26 -6.58
C GLN A 93 18.07 8.39 -5.34
N SER A 94 16.82 7.99 -5.11
CA SER A 94 16.45 7.17 -3.96
C SER A 94 16.97 5.74 -4.09
N ASN A 95 17.55 5.21 -3.01
CA ASN A 95 17.89 3.80 -2.90
C ASN A 95 16.60 2.97 -2.85
N LYS A 96 16.22 2.38 -3.99
CA LYS A 96 15.04 1.53 -4.14
C LYS A 96 15.50 0.08 -4.09
N MET A 97 15.22 -0.59 -2.99
CA MET A 97 15.41 -2.04 -2.87
C MET A 97 14.06 -2.74 -3.05
N THR A 98 14.08 -3.94 -3.61
CA THR A 98 12.94 -4.86 -3.53
C THR A 98 12.75 -5.24 -2.06
N GLN A 99 11.52 -5.10 -1.53
CA GLN A 99 11.19 -5.40 -0.13
C GLN A 99 10.42 -6.71 0.00
#